data_AF-A0A0N0NHW1-F1
#
_entry.id   AF-A0A0N0NHW1-F1
#
_cell.length_a   1.000
_cell.length_b   1.000
_cell.length_c   1.000
_cell.angle_alpha   90.00
_cell.angle_beta   90.00
_cell.angle_gamma   90.00
#
_symmetry.space_group_name_H-M   'P 1'
#
loop_
_entity.id
_entity.type
_entity.pdbx_description
1 polymer ?
#
loop_
_entity_poly.entity_id
_entity_poly.type
_entity_poly.pdbx_seq_one_letter_code
_entity_poly.pdbx_strand_id
1 'polypeptide(L)'
;MCKHILNAQVSIRSPCCKKWFDCAECHAETEAHPLQQTMEMTFICKRCRKAFRKNMETFEEADEYCPNCDNHFVLEAKTPQAALKVESEDTRMDARMLKDERTRRLQDELKMEGDVWEDVGGEARLG
;
A
#
# COMPACT_ATOMS: atom_id res chain seq x y z
N MET A 1 6.01 15.49 4.56
CA MET A 1 5.00 14.44 4.36
C MET A 1 5.78 13.19 3.97
N CYS A 2 5.73 12.13 4.78
CA CYS A 2 6.46 10.88 4.52
C CYS A 2 6.01 10.29 3.18
N LYS A 3 6.97 9.77 2.40
CA LYS A 3 6.67 9.01 1.17
C LYS A 3 6.22 7.58 1.49
N HIS A 4 6.65 7.05 2.64
CA HIS A 4 6.44 5.67 3.06
C HIS A 4 5.10 5.46 3.79
N ILE A 5 4.71 6.39 4.66
CA ILE A 5 3.46 6.36 5.44
C ILE A 5 2.63 7.60 5.12
N LEU A 6 1.58 7.44 4.32
CA LEU A 6 0.77 8.54 3.80
C LEU A 6 -0.05 9.25 4.89
N ASN A 7 -0.46 8.50 5.92
CA ASN A 7 -1.31 8.98 7.01
C ASN A 7 -0.55 9.31 8.30
N ALA A 8 0.77 9.53 8.24
CA ALA A 8 1.58 9.85 9.41
C ALA A 8 1.13 11.18 10.07
N GLN A 9 0.59 11.11 11.29
CA GLN A 9 0.02 12.26 12.02
C GLN A 9 1.02 13.00 12.93
N VAL A 10 2.14 12.36 13.24
CA VAL A 10 3.20 12.91 14.09
C VAL A 10 4.53 12.90 13.35
N SER A 11 5.43 13.78 13.76
CA SER A 11 6.84 13.72 13.41
C SER A 11 7.64 13.38 14.66
N ILE A 12 8.59 12.47 14.53
CA ILE A 12 9.41 11.92 15.62
C ILE A 12 10.77 12.59 15.57
N ARG A 13 11.26 13.02 16.74
CA ARG A 13 12.64 13.49 16.86
C ARG A 13 13.58 12.30 17.02
N SER A 14 14.49 12.13 16.08
CA SER A 14 15.51 11.08 16.17
C SER A 14 16.53 11.40 17.28
N PRO A 15 16.80 10.48 18.21
CA PRO A 15 17.74 10.72 19.30
C PRO A 15 19.20 10.84 18.83
N CYS A 16 19.55 10.15 17.73
CA CYS A 16 20.90 10.15 17.16
C CYS A 16 21.32 11.50 16.56
N CYS A 17 20.54 12.03 15.62
CA CYS A 17 20.87 13.24 14.85
C CYS A 17 20.07 14.48 15.28
N LYS A 18 19.13 14.34 16.22
CA LYS A 18 18.27 15.42 16.75
C LYS A 18 17.40 16.11 15.70
N LYS A 19 17.24 15.49 14.52
CA LYS A 19 16.37 15.93 13.41
C LYS A 19 14.98 15.29 13.51
N TRP A 20 14.04 15.85 12.76
CA TRP A 20 12.64 15.42 12.74
C TRP A 20 12.37 14.58 11.50
N PHE A 21 11.76 13.41 11.70
CA PHE A 21 11.34 12.53 10.63
C PHE A 21 9.96 11.98 10.89
N ASP A 22 9.23 11.67 9.84
CA ASP A 22 7.86 11.14 9.94
C ASP A 22 7.83 9.61 10.13
N CYS A 23 8.91 8.92 9.78
CA CYS A 23 9.00 7.46 9.67
C CYS A 23 10.47 7.02 9.70
N ALA A 24 10.77 5.78 10.10
CA ALA A 24 12.14 5.27 10.22
C ALA A 24 12.86 5.19 8.86
N GLU A 25 12.11 4.89 7.79
CA GLU A 25 12.64 4.85 6.41
C GLU A 25 13.10 6.23 5.93
N CYS A 26 12.37 7.30 6.26
CA CYS A 26 12.84 8.66 5.99
C CYS A 26 14.16 9.01 6.71
N HIS A 27 14.40 8.48 7.90
CA HIS A 27 15.70 8.64 8.57
C HIS A 27 16.79 7.87 7.83
N ALA A 28 16.55 6.60 7.49
CA ALA A 28 17.52 5.76 6.78
C ALA A 28 17.90 6.28 5.37
N GLU A 29 16.98 6.95 4.68
CA GLU A 29 17.26 7.57 3.37
C GLU A 29 18.12 8.84 3.46
N THR A 30 18.04 9.55 4.59
CA THR A 30 18.67 10.87 4.76
C THR A 30 19.98 10.80 5.54
N GLU A 31 20.14 9.79 6.38
CA GLU A 31 21.26 9.64 7.29
C GLU A 31 22.01 8.33 7.04
N ALA A 32 23.34 8.37 7.13
CA ALA A 32 24.19 7.19 6.88
C ALA A 32 24.36 6.26 8.10
N HIS A 33 23.57 6.43 9.16
CA HIS A 33 23.69 5.68 10.42
C HIS A 33 22.36 5.07 10.84
N PRO A 34 22.36 3.95 11.59
CA PRO A 34 21.14 3.34 12.09
C PRO A 34 20.46 4.22 13.15
N LEU A 35 19.14 4.21 13.19
CA LEU A 35 18.35 4.92 14.19
C LEU A 35 18.63 4.36 15.59
N GLN A 36 19.03 5.23 16.53
CA GLN A 36 19.21 4.84 17.92
C GLN A 36 17.85 4.66 18.60
N GLN A 37 17.72 3.59 19.40
CA GLN A 37 16.54 3.33 20.20
C GLN A 37 16.67 4.00 21.58
N THR A 38 15.63 4.70 22.00
CA THR A 38 15.53 5.34 23.33
C THR A 38 14.13 5.11 23.89
N MET A 39 14.03 4.97 25.22
CA MET A 39 12.74 4.78 25.90
C MET A 39 11.90 6.07 25.90
N GLU A 40 12.54 7.22 25.99
CA GLU A 40 11.87 8.51 25.84
C GLU A 40 11.83 8.92 24.36
N MET A 41 10.62 9.09 23.84
CA MET A 41 10.38 9.56 22.48
C MET A 41 9.74 10.96 22.51
N THR A 42 10.24 11.85 21.66
CA THR A 42 9.67 13.20 21.49
C THR A 42 8.96 13.28 20.15
N PHE A 43 7.71 13.72 20.19
CA PHE A 43 6.83 13.82 19.03
C PHE A 43 6.38 15.26 18.82
N ILE A 44 6.08 15.62 17.58
CA ILE A 44 5.32 16.82 17.21
C ILE A 44 4.03 16.38 16.52
N CYS A 45 2.89 16.82 17.04
CA CYS A 45 1.61 16.58 16.39
C CYS A 45 1.44 17.49 15.17
N LYS A 46 1.07 16.95 14.01
CA LYS A 46 0.84 17.77 12.80
C LYS A 46 -0.45 18.59 12.86
N ARG A 47 -1.43 18.16 13.65
CA ARG A 47 -2.70 18.88 13.85
C ARG A 47 -2.51 20.16 14.68
N CYS A 48 -1.91 20.05 15.87
CA CYS A 48 -1.74 21.19 16.78
C CYS A 48 -0.35 21.83 16.76
N ARG A 49 0.63 21.21 16.07
CA ARG A 49 2.04 21.65 15.97
C ARG A 49 2.77 21.80 17.30
N LYS A 50 2.23 21.23 18.39
CA LYS A 50 2.88 21.23 19.70
C LYS A 50 3.74 19.97 19.86
N ALA A 51 4.91 20.17 20.46
CA ALA A 51 5.81 19.09 20.83
C ALA A 51 5.38 18.49 22.17
N PHE A 52 5.45 17.17 22.28
CA PHE A 52 5.19 16.43 23.52
C PHE A 52 6.16 15.25 23.62
N ARG A 53 6.32 14.71 24.83
CA ARG A 53 7.18 13.55 25.10
C ARG A 53 6.35 12.42 25.66
N LYS A 54 6.75 11.20 25.31
CA LYS A 54 6.16 9.97 25.83
C LYS A 54 7.26 9.00 26.23
N ASN A 55 7.06 8.33 27.35
CA ASN A 55 7.89 7.20 27.75
C ASN A 55 7.28 5.92 27.18
N MET A 56 8.07 5.14 26.46
CA MET A 56 7.62 3.89 25.84
C MET A 56 7.61 2.71 26.83
N GLU A 57 8.15 2.87 28.04
CA GLU A 57 8.16 1.81 29.06
C GLU A 57 6.76 1.50 29.61
N THR A 58 5.89 2.50 29.69
CA THR A 58 4.53 2.40 30.27
C THR A 58 3.51 2.87 29.25
N PHE A 59 3.46 2.22 28.09
CA PHE A 59 2.56 2.63 27.01
C PHE A 59 1.13 2.12 27.26
N GLU A 60 0.21 3.03 27.58
CA GLU A 60 -1.21 2.74 27.83
C GLU A 60 -2.12 3.24 26.68
N GLU A 61 -3.39 2.84 26.61
CA GLU A 61 -4.32 3.30 25.56
C GLU A 61 -4.53 4.83 25.55
N ALA A 62 -4.43 5.48 26.71
CA ALA A 62 -4.48 6.94 26.82
C ALA A 62 -3.31 7.63 26.10
N ASP A 63 -2.23 6.90 25.85
CA ASP A 63 -0.99 7.39 25.25
C ASP A 63 -1.04 7.45 23.73
N GLU A 64 -2.07 6.87 23.11
CA GLU A 64 -2.31 6.91 21.68
C GLU A 64 -2.79 8.27 21.16
N TYR A 65 -3.12 9.18 22.08
CA TYR A 65 -3.65 10.50 21.80
C TYR A 65 -2.65 11.60 22.10
N CYS A 66 -2.68 12.65 21.27
CA CYS A 66 -1.92 13.86 21.56
C CYS A 66 -2.51 14.57 22.78
N PRO A 67 -1.72 14.85 23.84
CA PRO A 67 -2.20 15.44 25.10
C PRO A 67 -2.72 16.88 24.97
N ASN A 68 -2.62 17.46 23.77
CA ASN A 68 -2.93 18.86 23.54
C ASN A 68 -4.09 19.08 22.56
N CYS A 69 -4.51 18.08 21.80
CA CYS A 69 -5.62 18.22 20.85
C CYS A 69 -6.42 16.93 20.61
N ASP A 70 -6.16 15.90 21.43
CA ASP A 70 -6.79 14.58 21.38
C ASP A 70 -6.74 13.93 19.99
N ASN A 71 -5.71 14.25 19.22
CA ASN A 71 -5.48 13.62 17.94
C ASN A 71 -4.90 12.22 18.17
N HIS A 72 -5.65 11.20 17.78
CA HIS A 72 -5.18 9.82 17.75
C HIS A 72 -4.05 9.69 16.71
N PHE A 73 -2.85 9.32 17.16
CA PHE A 73 -1.67 9.26 16.29
C PHE A 73 -1.17 7.83 16.06
N VAL A 74 -1.66 6.85 16.81
CA VAL A 74 -1.37 5.43 16.62
C VAL A 74 -2.43 4.84 15.69
N LEU A 75 -2.22 5.00 14.38
CA LEU A 75 -3.14 4.53 13.34
C LEU A 75 -2.46 3.48 12.47
N GLU A 76 -3.25 2.60 11.86
CA GLU A 76 -2.76 1.65 10.86
C GLU A 76 -2.07 2.39 9.70
N ALA A 77 -0.83 2.00 9.40
CA ALA A 77 -0.02 2.68 8.39
C ALA A 77 -0.57 2.41 6.98
N LYS A 78 -0.93 3.47 6.26
CA LYS A 78 -1.30 3.42 4.84
C LYS A 78 -0.05 3.57 3.99
N THR A 79 0.40 2.46 3.41
CA THR A 79 1.49 2.44 2.43
C THR A 79 0.95 2.71 1.02
N PRO A 80 1.75 3.35 0.14
CA PRO A 80 1.35 3.56 -1.24
C PRO A 80 1.27 2.20 -1.96
N GLN A 81 0.05 1.75 -2.27
CA GLN A 81 -0.13 0.61 -3.17
C GLN A 81 0.08 1.07 -4.61
N ALA A 82 1.02 0.43 -5.31
CA ALA A 82 1.24 0.64 -6.73
C ALA A 82 0.04 0.11 -7.52
N ALA A 83 -0.99 0.95 -7.70
CA ALA A 83 -2.07 0.65 -8.61
C ALA A 83 -1.55 0.77 -10.04
N LEU A 84 -1.34 -0.36 -10.71
CA LEU A 84 -1.05 -0.41 -12.14
C LEU A 84 -2.29 0.07 -12.89
N LYS A 85 -2.39 1.38 -13.15
CA LYS A 85 -3.39 1.93 -14.06
C LYS A 85 -2.96 1.57 -15.47
N VAL A 86 -3.68 0.64 -16.09
CA VAL A 86 -3.56 0.40 -17.53
C VAL A 86 -4.26 1.57 -18.22
N GLU A 87 -3.48 2.57 -18.64
CA GLU A 87 -4.00 3.64 -19.49
C GLU A 87 -4.29 3.04 -20.86
N SER A 88 -5.57 2.90 -21.20
CA SER A 88 -5.96 2.61 -22.58
C SER A 88 -5.67 3.85 -23.40
N GLU A 89 -4.78 3.73 -24.37
CA GLU A 89 -4.61 4.74 -25.42
C GLU A 89 -5.92 4.89 -26.24
N ASP A 90 -6.00 5.91 -27.09
CA ASP A 90 -7.20 6.22 -27.88
C ASP A 90 -7.73 4.96 -28.57
N THR A 91 -8.95 4.54 -28.19
CA THR A 91 -9.64 3.35 -28.71
C THR A 91 -9.81 3.33 -30.22
N ARG A 92 -9.64 4.47 -30.91
CA ARG A 92 -9.63 4.57 -32.37
C ARG A 92 -8.32 4.11 -33.00
N MET A 93 -7.20 4.27 -32.29
CA MET A 93 -5.87 3.87 -32.74
C MET A 93 -5.52 2.44 -32.29
N ASP A 94 -5.92 2.06 -31.08
CA ASP A 94 -5.64 0.73 -30.54
C ASP A 94 -6.90 0.05 -29.99
N ALA A 95 -7.49 -0.84 -30.80
CA ALA A 95 -8.72 -1.57 -30.46
C ALA A 95 -8.45 -2.84 -29.62
N ARG A 96 -7.21 -3.13 -29.22
CA ARG A 96 -6.86 -4.38 -28.50
C ARG A 96 -7.54 -4.53 -27.14
N MET A 97 -7.92 -3.42 -26.50
CA MET A 97 -8.62 -3.41 -25.22
C MET A 97 -10.16 -3.50 -25.36
N LEU A 98 -10.70 -3.46 -26.58
CA LEU A 98 -12.14 -3.52 -26.84
C LEU A 98 -12.58 -4.96 -27.09
N LYS A 99 -13.46 -5.51 -26.24
CA LYS A 99 -14.07 -6.83 -26.46
C LYS A 99 -15.23 -6.71 -27.45
N ASP A 100 -15.13 -7.38 -28.61
CA ASP A 100 -16.27 -7.56 -29.53
C ASP A 100 -17.16 -8.72 -29.02
N GLU A 101 -18.45 -8.48 -28.81
CA GLU A 101 -19.38 -9.53 -28.35
C GLU A 101 -19.72 -10.56 -29.43
N ARG A 102 -19.51 -10.25 -30.72
CA ARG A 102 -19.81 -11.16 -31.83
C ARG A 102 -18.81 -12.31 -31.93
N THR A 103 -17.53 -12.03 -31.64
CA THR A 103 -16.48 -13.05 -31.62
C THR A 103 -16.64 -14.00 -30.45
N ARG A 104 -17.27 -13.56 -29.35
CA ARG A 104 -17.54 -14.43 -28.19
C ARG A 104 -18.42 -15.62 -28.56
N ARG A 105 -19.47 -15.41 -29.36
CA ARG A 105 -20.35 -16.50 -29.82
C ARG A 105 -19.61 -17.50 -30.68
N LEU A 106 -18.82 -17.02 -31.64
CA LEU A 106 -18.00 -17.88 -32.50
C LEU A 106 -16.96 -18.66 -31.68
N GLN A 107 -16.38 -18.04 -30.66
CA GLN A 107 -15.38 -18.69 -29.81
C GLN A 107 -16.01 -19.71 -28.84
N ASP A 108 -17.23 -19.45 -28.37
CA ASP A 108 -18.01 -20.38 -27.55
C ASP A 108 -18.52 -21.57 -28.42
N GLU A 109 -18.91 -21.33 -29.67
CA GLU A 109 -19.27 -22.37 -30.66
C GLU A 109 -18.06 -23.23 -31.05
N LEU A 110 -16.90 -22.62 -31.32
CA LEU A 110 -15.67 -23.36 -31.65
C LEU A 110 -15.16 -24.20 -30.47
N LYS A 111 -15.35 -23.72 -29.23
CA LYS A 111 -15.07 -24.48 -28.01
C LYS A 111 -16.02 -25.66 -27.88
N MET A 112 -17.32 -25.46 -28.09
CA MET A 112 -18.29 -26.56 -28.08
C MET A 112 -17.96 -27.63 -29.13
N GLU A 113 -17.57 -27.25 -30.34
CA GLU A 113 -17.11 -28.22 -31.34
C GLU A 113 -15.82 -28.92 -30.89
N GLY A 114 -14.83 -28.19 -30.37
CA GLY A 114 -13.57 -28.75 -29.87
C GLY A 114 -13.76 -29.77 -28.74
N ASP A 115 -14.62 -29.45 -27.76
CA ASP A 115 -14.96 -30.33 -26.64
C ASP A 115 -15.66 -31.62 -27.15
N VAL A 116 -16.54 -31.50 -28.15
CA VAL A 116 -17.18 -32.66 -28.78
C VAL A 116 -16.16 -33.55 -29.50
N TRP A 117 -15.18 -32.99 -30.22
CA TRP A 117 -14.14 -33.80 -30.88
C TRP A 117 -13.19 -34.49 -29.89
N GLU A 118 -12.91 -33.89 -28.72
CA GLU A 118 -12.15 -34.55 -27.64
C GLU A 118 -12.92 -35.75 -27.05
N ASP A 119 -14.23 -35.61 -26.86
CA ASP A 119 -15.08 -36.69 -26.33
C ASP A 119 -15.24 -37.86 -27.33
N VAL A 120 -15.39 -37.59 -28.64
CA VAL A 120 -15.54 -38.65 -29.67
C VAL A 120 -14.19 -39.30 -30.02
N GLY A 121 -13.06 -38.58 -29.87
CA GLY A 121 -11.72 -39.08 -30.16
C GLY A 121 -11.14 -40.04 -29.10
N GLY A 122 -11.74 -40.09 -27.90
CA GLY A 122 -11.31 -40.96 -26.79
C GLY A 122 -11.77 -42.42 -26.92
N GLU A 123 -12.89 -42.68 -27.59
CA GLU A 123 -13.50 -44.03 -27.65
C GLU A 123 -12.99 -44.90 -28.82
N ALA A 124 -12.30 -44.33 -29.81
CA ALA A 124 -11.82 -45.07 -30.99
C ALA A 124 -10.42 -45.72 -30.86
N ARG A 125 -9.83 -45.78 -29.65
CA ARG A 125 -8.52 -46.41 -29.40
C ARG A 125 -8.54 -47.67 -28.52
N LEU A 126 -9.70 -48.26 -28.26
CA LEU A 126 -9.81 -49.58 -27.64
C LEU A 126 -10.76 -50.47 -28.45
N GLY A 127 -10.17 -51.25 -29.36
CA GLY A 127 -10.87 -52.24 -30.18
C GLY A 127 -9.98 -52.75 -31.30
#